data_AF-A0AAD4G4U0-F1
#
_entry.id   AF-A0AAD4G4U0-F1
#
_cell.length_a   1.000
_cell.length_b   1.000
_cell.length_c   1.000
_cell.angle_alpha   90.00
_cell.angle_beta   90.00
_cell.angle_gamma   90.00
#
_symmetry.space_group_name_H-M   'P 1'
#
loop_
_entity.id
_entity.type
_entity.pdbx_description
1 polymer ?
#
loop_
_entity_poly.entity_id
_entity_poly.type
_entity_poly.pdbx_seq_one_letter_code
_entity_poly.pdbx_strand_id
1 'polypeptide(L)'
;TSGRRTAVVNASLSAGYDELEAVLTKLVEQTNLSAQQILDGWHKSRSRPVSGTNHWNQYTKYVMRHEEQERRRLNLPQDVLLSPSVRRELYAKFKEDNPDTWQEILEVHDMVGIQSSPQTIAQRAQIFSK
;
A
#
# COMPACT_ATOMS: atom_id res chain seq x y z
N THR A 1 -34.13 11.78 -13.65
CA THR A 1 -34.23 13.14 -13.04
C THR A 1 -32.83 13.56 -12.64
N SER A 2 -32.27 14.55 -13.35
CA SER A 2 -30.90 15.02 -13.12
C SER A 2 -30.87 15.85 -11.82
N GLY A 3 -30.38 15.24 -10.74
CA GLY A 3 -30.31 15.85 -9.40
C GLY A 3 -29.24 16.94 -9.34
N ARG A 4 -29.61 18.17 -9.67
CA ARG A 4 -28.72 19.33 -9.58
C ARG A 4 -28.44 19.64 -8.11
N ARG A 5 -27.16 19.65 -7.71
CA ARG A 5 -26.75 20.08 -6.35
C ARG A 5 -27.25 21.50 -6.08
N THR A 6 -27.74 21.75 -4.87
CA THR A 6 -28.24 23.08 -4.47
C THR A 6 -27.07 24.05 -4.24
N ALA A 7 -27.34 25.35 -4.33
CA ALA A 7 -26.32 26.39 -4.09
C ALA A 7 -25.69 26.28 -2.69
N VAL A 8 -26.50 25.90 -1.69
CA VAL A 8 -26.04 25.65 -0.32
C VAL A 8 -25.02 24.51 -0.27
N VAL A 9 -25.27 23.39 -0.96
CA VAL A 9 -24.34 22.26 -1.01
C VAL A 9 -23.01 22.66 -1.67
N ASN A 10 -23.06 23.47 -2.74
CA ASN A 10 -21.84 23.93 -3.39
C ASN A 10 -21.03 24.89 -2.50
N ALA A 11 -21.70 25.78 -1.76
CA ALA A 11 -21.03 26.67 -0.82
C ALA A 11 -20.34 25.89 0.31
N SER A 12 -21.02 24.90 0.88
CA SER A 12 -20.42 24.02 1.89
C SER A 12 -19.24 23.21 1.35
N LEU A 13 -19.33 22.71 0.11
CA LEU A 13 -18.21 21.99 -0.51
C LEU A 13 -17.02 22.90 -0.77
N SER A 14 -17.24 24.14 -1.23
CA SER A 14 -16.17 25.11 -1.47
C SER A 14 -15.39 25.39 -0.18
N ALA A 15 -16.09 25.71 0.91
CA ALA A 15 -15.43 25.96 2.20
C ALA A 15 -14.65 24.72 2.68
N GLY A 16 -15.22 23.52 2.53
CA GLY A 16 -14.51 22.28 2.87
C GLY A 16 -13.28 22.02 1.99
N TYR A 17 -13.29 22.41 0.71
CA TYR A 17 -12.12 22.27 -0.16
C TYR A 17 -11.00 23.24 0.24
N ASP A 18 -11.34 24.47 0.64
CA ASP A 18 -10.35 25.44 1.11
C ASP A 18 -9.64 24.93 2.39
N GLU A 19 -10.38 24.31 3.31
CA GLU A 19 -9.80 23.69 4.51
C GLU A 19 -8.89 22.50 4.17
N LEU A 20 -9.30 21.65 3.22
CA LEU A 20 -8.50 20.52 2.77
C LEU A 20 -7.21 20.97 2.10
N GLU A 21 -7.27 22.00 1.26
CA GLU A 21 -6.09 22.57 0.60
C GLU A 21 -5.08 23.08 1.63
N ALA A 22 -5.55 23.83 2.64
CA ALA A 22 -4.69 24.34 3.71
C ALA A 22 -3.97 23.22 4.49
N VAL A 23 -4.67 22.13 4.79
CA VAL A 23 -4.08 20.94 5.44
C VAL A 23 -3.07 20.28 4.51
N LEU A 24 -3.40 20.14 3.23
CA LEU A 24 -2.54 19.48 2.24
C LEU A 24 -1.25 20.26 2.01
N THR A 25 -1.31 21.58 1.85
CA THR A 25 -0.14 22.45 1.72
C THR A 25 0.80 22.30 2.92
N LYS A 26 0.25 22.34 4.14
CA LYS A 26 1.05 22.16 5.36
C LYS A 26 1.77 20.80 5.38
N LEU A 27 1.09 19.73 4.96
CA LEU A 27 1.69 18.39 4.91
C LEU A 27 2.77 18.30 3.83
N VAL A 28 2.57 18.93 2.67
CA VAL A 28 3.59 19.02 1.61
C VAL A 28 4.84 19.69 2.15
N GLU A 29 4.71 20.84 2.82
CA GLU A 29 5.84 21.58 3.41
C GLU A 29 6.59 20.77 4.48
N GLN A 30 5.86 20.03 5.32
CA GLN A 30 6.44 19.26 6.41
C GLN A 30 7.10 17.95 5.98
N THR A 31 6.61 17.33 4.91
CA THR A 31 7.02 15.96 4.52
C THR A 31 7.82 15.92 3.21
N ASN A 32 7.85 17.01 2.44
CA ASN A 32 8.36 17.05 1.07
C ASN A 32 7.70 16.04 0.11
N LEU A 33 6.54 15.48 0.49
CA LEU A 33 5.74 14.63 -0.38
C LEU A 33 4.83 15.48 -1.25
N SER A 34 4.48 14.98 -2.43
CA SER A 34 3.47 15.66 -3.26
C SER A 34 2.07 15.53 -2.66
N ALA A 35 1.22 16.50 -2.95
CA ALA A 35 -0.20 16.48 -2.59
C ALA A 35 -0.88 15.14 -2.96
N GLN A 36 -0.56 14.60 -4.14
CA GLN A 36 -1.11 13.32 -4.60
C GLN A 36 -0.64 12.14 -3.75
N GLN A 37 0.64 12.10 -3.35
CA GLN A 37 1.17 11.04 -2.48
C GLN A 37 0.52 11.06 -1.09
N ILE A 38 0.26 12.25 -0.57
CA ILE A 38 -0.43 12.44 0.72
C ILE A 38 -1.88 11.98 0.63
N LEU A 39 -2.60 12.34 -0.44
CA LEU A 39 -3.98 11.88 -0.68
C LEU A 39 -4.06 10.36 -0.85
N ASP A 40 -3.13 9.77 -1.61
CA ASP A 40 -3.06 8.30 -1.76
C ASP A 40 -2.79 7.61 -0.42
N GLY A 41 -1.88 8.15 0.40
CA GLY A 41 -1.62 7.66 1.75
C GLY A 41 -2.84 7.80 2.66
N TRP A 42 -3.53 8.93 2.60
CA TRP A 42 -4.76 9.18 3.34
C TRP A 42 -5.88 8.21 2.93
N HIS A 43 -6.12 8.04 1.63
CA HIS A 43 -7.06 7.07 1.10
C HIS A 43 -6.73 5.65 1.54
N LYS A 44 -5.45 5.26 1.56
CA LYS A 44 -5.03 3.94 2.09
C LYS A 44 -5.28 3.81 3.59
N SER A 45 -4.99 4.86 4.37
CA SER A 45 -5.21 4.88 5.83
C SER A 45 -6.70 4.87 6.24
N ARG A 46 -7.57 5.42 5.38
CA ARG A 46 -9.02 5.58 5.62
C ARG A 46 -9.87 4.56 4.88
N SER A 47 -9.32 3.92 3.85
CA SER A 47 -9.83 2.65 3.40
C SER A 47 -9.76 1.76 4.63
N ARG A 48 -10.92 1.45 5.23
CA ARG A 48 -11.04 0.30 6.14
C ARG A 48 -10.20 -0.82 5.52
N PRO A 49 -9.43 -1.62 6.29
CA PRO A 49 -8.75 -2.77 5.71
C PRO A 49 -9.84 -3.49 4.93
N VAL A 50 -9.74 -3.41 3.60
CA VAL A 50 -10.74 -4.05 2.76
C VAL A 50 -10.67 -5.47 3.24
N SER A 51 -11.78 -6.00 3.72
CA SER A 51 -11.92 -7.38 4.14
C SER A 51 -11.65 -8.28 2.91
N GLY A 52 -10.38 -8.35 2.52
CA GLY A 52 -9.92 -8.56 1.15
C GLY A 52 -8.41 -8.32 0.95
N THR A 53 -7.69 -7.62 1.85
CA THR A 53 -6.23 -7.72 1.90
C THR A 53 -5.87 -9.12 2.37
N ASN A 54 -5.65 -10.00 1.40
CA ASN A 54 -5.17 -11.34 1.65
C ASN A 54 -3.68 -11.23 2.03
N HIS A 55 -3.41 -11.03 3.32
CA HIS A 55 -2.06 -10.93 3.86
C HIS A 55 -1.22 -12.18 3.56
N TRP A 56 -1.87 -13.33 3.35
CA TRP A 56 -1.21 -14.52 2.86
C TRP A 56 -0.67 -14.35 1.42
N ASN A 57 -1.41 -13.67 0.54
CA ASN A 57 -0.91 -13.33 -0.80
C ASN A 57 0.24 -12.30 -0.73
N GLN A 58 0.15 -11.30 0.14
CA GLN A 58 1.24 -10.33 0.35
C GLN A 58 2.49 -11.03 0.88
N TYR A 59 2.32 -11.88 1.88
CA TYR A 59 3.40 -12.69 2.43
C TYR A 59 4.03 -13.62 1.38
N THR A 60 3.21 -14.22 0.51
CA THR A 60 3.72 -15.06 -0.58
C THR A 60 4.65 -14.28 -1.52
N LYS A 61 4.31 -13.03 -1.85
CA LYS A 61 5.20 -12.14 -2.64
C LYS A 61 6.44 -11.72 -1.84
N TYR A 62 6.25 -11.41 -0.55
CA TYR A 62 7.32 -11.03 0.36
C TYR A 62 8.40 -12.12 0.44
N VAL A 63 8.00 -13.38 0.68
CA VAL A 63 8.93 -14.53 0.74
C VAL A 63 9.77 -14.66 -0.52
N MET A 64 9.22 -14.39 -1.71
CA MET A 64 9.98 -14.50 -2.96
C MET A 64 11.10 -13.45 -3.07
N ARG A 65 10.92 -12.27 -2.45
CA ARG A 65 11.95 -11.21 -2.44
C ARG A 65 12.89 -11.31 -1.24
N HIS A 66 12.44 -11.96 -0.17
CA HIS A 66 13.16 -12.12 1.09
C HIS A 66 13.51 -13.59 1.36
N GLU A 67 13.69 -14.40 0.32
CA GLU A 67 13.78 -15.86 0.43
C GLU A 67 14.90 -16.30 1.40
N GLU A 68 16.08 -15.70 1.29
CA GLU A 68 17.21 -16.03 2.15
C GLU A 68 16.94 -15.69 3.62
N GLN A 69 16.32 -14.53 3.89
CA GLN A 69 15.94 -14.11 5.24
C GLN A 69 14.88 -15.06 5.83
N GLU A 70 13.87 -15.40 5.05
CA GLU A 70 12.79 -16.26 5.52
C GLU A 70 13.29 -17.68 5.77
N ARG A 71 14.17 -18.23 4.91
CA ARG A 71 14.81 -19.54 5.14
C ARG A 71 15.54 -19.60 6.48
N ARG A 72 16.18 -18.51 6.91
CA ARG A 72 16.86 -18.44 8.22
C ARG A 72 15.89 -18.56 9.40
N ARG A 73 14.63 -18.12 9.28
CA ARG A 73 13.64 -18.20 10.38
C ARG A 73 13.36 -19.64 10.84
N LEU A 74 13.44 -20.59 9.92
CA LEU A 74 13.27 -22.02 10.21
C LEU A 74 14.56 -22.83 10.01
N ASN A 75 15.72 -22.17 9.86
CA ASN A 75 17.01 -22.81 9.56
C ASN A 75 16.94 -23.77 8.37
N LEU A 76 16.20 -23.40 7.33
CA LEU A 76 16.01 -24.23 6.13
C LEU A 76 17.26 -24.18 5.25
N PRO A 77 17.80 -25.33 4.83
CA PRO A 77 18.89 -25.34 3.87
C PRO A 77 18.42 -24.90 2.48
N GLN A 78 19.36 -24.46 1.65
CA GLN A 78 19.07 -23.75 0.38
C GLN A 78 18.48 -24.66 -0.71
N ASP A 79 18.73 -25.96 -0.60
CA ASP A 79 18.22 -27.02 -1.48
C ASP A 79 16.75 -27.39 -1.23
N VAL A 80 16.20 -27.02 -0.06
CA VAL A 80 14.80 -27.32 0.26
C VAL A 80 13.87 -26.42 -0.54
N LEU A 81 12.93 -27.01 -1.29
CA LEU A 81 11.90 -26.25 -1.98
C LEU A 81 10.92 -25.64 -0.96
N LEU A 82 10.64 -24.34 -1.09
CA LEU A 82 9.60 -23.67 -0.29
C LEU A 82 8.20 -24.09 -0.78
N SER A 83 7.76 -25.26 -0.33
CA SER A 83 6.42 -25.78 -0.57
C SER A 83 5.35 -24.93 0.15
N PRO A 84 4.06 -25.05 -0.24
CA PRO A 84 2.99 -24.31 0.42
C PRO A 84 2.89 -24.56 1.94
N SER A 85 3.21 -25.77 2.41
CA SER A 85 3.24 -26.09 3.84
C SER A 85 4.39 -25.37 4.56
N VAL A 86 5.60 -25.43 3.99
CA VAL A 86 6.77 -24.73 4.54
C VAL A 86 6.53 -23.22 4.58
N ARG A 87 5.90 -22.63 3.55
CA ARG A 87 5.54 -21.20 3.57
C ARG A 87 4.52 -20.86 4.64
N ARG A 88 3.60 -21.76 5.01
CA ARG A 88 2.67 -21.52 6.13
C ARG A 88 3.40 -21.50 7.46
N GLU A 89 4.36 -22.40 7.66
CA GLU A 89 5.18 -22.42 8.87
C GLU A 89 6.05 -21.18 8.96
N LEU A 90 6.68 -20.78 7.86
CA LEU A 90 7.43 -19.52 7.77
C LEU A 90 6.53 -18.32 8.08
N TYR A 91 5.29 -18.31 7.58
CA TYR A 91 4.34 -17.24 7.87
C TYR A 91 3.92 -17.19 9.33
N ALA A 92 3.73 -18.35 9.97
CA ALA A 92 3.46 -18.41 11.40
C ALA A 92 4.64 -17.82 12.19
N LYS A 93 5.87 -18.26 11.86
CA LYS A 93 7.10 -17.75 12.47
C LYS A 93 7.30 -16.26 12.24
N PHE A 94 7.00 -15.78 11.03
CA PHE A 94 7.05 -14.37 10.66
C PHE A 94 6.21 -13.51 11.60
N LYS A 95 4.98 -13.95 11.90
CA LYS A 95 4.08 -13.27 12.84
C LYS A 95 4.55 -13.37 14.28
N GLU A 96 5.06 -14.54 14.70
CA GLU A 96 5.62 -14.72 16.05
C GLU A 96 6.79 -13.77 16.31
N ASP A 97 7.67 -13.59 15.34
CA ASP A 97 8.83 -12.71 15.45
C ASP A 97 8.45 -11.21 15.33
N ASN A 98 7.23 -10.89 14.89
CA ASN A 98 6.74 -9.53 14.64
C ASN A 98 5.28 -9.34 15.12
N PRO A 99 4.99 -9.57 16.41
CA PRO A 99 3.62 -9.77 16.91
C PRO A 99 2.67 -8.58 16.63
N ASP A 100 3.19 -7.35 16.69
CA ASP A 100 2.38 -6.13 16.52
C ASP A 100 2.58 -5.44 15.17
N THR A 101 3.61 -5.81 14.41
CA THR A 101 4.05 -5.08 13.21
C THR A 101 3.98 -5.91 11.93
N TRP A 102 3.68 -7.21 12.01
CA TRP A 102 3.70 -8.10 10.84
C TRP A 102 2.78 -7.64 9.70
N GLN A 103 1.64 -7.02 10.00
CA GLN A 103 0.73 -6.49 8.98
C GLN A 103 1.33 -5.28 8.28
N GLU A 104 1.82 -4.31 9.06
CA GLU A 104 2.44 -3.09 8.57
C GLU A 104 3.67 -3.41 7.70
N ILE A 105 4.50 -4.38 8.12
CA ILE A 105 5.66 -4.84 7.34
C ILE A 105 5.23 -5.33 5.94
N LEU A 106 4.15 -6.11 5.86
CA LEU A 106 3.64 -6.62 4.58
C LEU A 106 3.00 -5.52 3.73
N GLU A 107 2.29 -4.59 4.35
CA GLU A 107 1.67 -3.45 3.67
C GLU A 107 2.73 -2.50 3.10
N VAL A 108 3.75 -2.15 3.88
CA VAL A 108 4.88 -1.32 3.44
C VAL A 108 5.63 -2.00 2.29
N HIS A 109 5.89 -3.31 2.39
CA HIS A 109 6.56 -4.04 1.31
C HIS A 109 5.75 -4.06 0.00
N ASP A 110 4.43 -4.29 0.07
CA ASP A 110 3.56 -4.27 -1.12
C ASP A 110 3.47 -2.84 -1.72
N MET A 111 3.47 -1.79 -0.87
CA MET A 111 3.53 -0.39 -1.31
C MET A 111 4.82 -0.05 -2.07
N VAL A 112 5.99 -0.47 -1.56
CA VAL A 112 7.27 -0.27 -2.24
C VAL A 112 7.33 -1.09 -3.54
N GLY A 113 6.80 -2.32 -3.52
CA GLY A 113 6.75 -3.19 -4.69
C GLY A 113 5.92 -2.66 -5.86
N ILE A 114 4.89 -1.86 -5.61
CA ILE A 114 4.10 -1.17 -6.65
C ILE A 114 4.90 -0.03 -7.30
N GLN A 115 5.70 0.70 -6.51
CA GLN A 115 6.55 1.79 -7.02
C GLN A 115 7.75 1.29 -7.83
N SER A 116 8.25 0.10 -7.52
CA SER A 116 9.37 -0.53 -8.26
C SER A 116 8.94 -1.25 -9.54
N SER A 117 7.64 -1.31 -9.85
CA SER A 117 7.20 -1.86 -11.13
C SER A 117 7.66 -0.92 -12.24
N PRO A 118 8.54 -1.35 -13.17
CA PRO A 118 8.90 -0.52 -14.30
C PRO A 118 7.65 -0.33 -15.14
N GLN A 119 7.03 0.84 -15.04
CA GLN A 119 6.04 1.24 -16.03
C GLN A 119 6.75 1.17 -17.37
N THR A 120 6.33 0.22 -18.21
CA THR A 120 6.81 0.14 -19.58
C THR A 120 6.49 1.47 -20.25
N ILE A 121 7.43 1.99 -21.03
CA ILE A 121 7.34 3.29 -21.72
C ILE A 121 5.99 3.46 -22.45
N ALA A 122 5.37 2.35 -22.89
CA ALA A 122 4.02 2.30 -23.46
C ALA A 122 2.92 2.89 -22.56
N GLN A 123 2.97 2.72 -21.23
CA GLN A 123 1.99 3.30 -20.31
C GLN A 123 2.18 4.81 -20.13
N ARG A 124 3.41 5.33 -20.22
CA ARG A 124 3.67 6.78 -20.17
C ARG A 124 3.16 7.49 -21.43
N ALA A 125 3.26 6.85 -22.60
CA ALA A 125 2.78 7.44 -23.85
C ALA A 125 1.24 7.61 -23.89
N GLN A 126 0.47 6.74 -23.23
CA GLN A 126 -0.99 6.89 -23.15
C GLN A 126 -1.46 8.00 -22.21
N ILE A 127 -0.66 8.39 -21.22
CA ILE A 127 -1.01 9.48 -20.30
C ILE A 127 -0.80 10.85 -20.95
N PHE A 128 0.14 10.97 -21.90
CA PHE A 128 0.40 12.21 -22.64
C PHE A 128 -0.41 12.37 -23.93
N SER A 129 -1.15 11.34 -24.36
CA SER A 129 -1.94 11.37 -25.60
C SER A 129 -3.45 11.57 -25.35
N LYS A 130 -3.82 12.25 -24.26
CA LYS A 130 -5.20 12.65 -24.00
C LYS A 130 -5.33 14.14 -23.73
#